data_AF-A0A376GVK9-F1
#
_entry.id   AF-A0A376GVK9-F1
#
_cell.length_a   1.000
_cell.length_b   1.000
_cell.length_c   1.000
_cell.angle_alpha   90.00
_cell.angle_beta   90.00
_cell.angle_gamma   90.00
#
_symmetry.space_group_name_H-M   'P 1'
#
loop_
_entity.id
_entity.type
_entity.pdbx_description
1 polymer ?
#
loop_
_entity_poly.entity_id
_entity_poly.type
_entity_poly.pdbx_seq_one_letter_code
_entity_poly.pdbx_strand_id
1 'polypeptide(L)'
;MKKITEMTHPTRKSEKVIQFGEGNFMRGFFNWQLQQMNNQGLFNGNAVVVQPIQQGLGSLLAEQNHLYTVILEGLVDGRPVQTSEIITTISRVLNPYEQWQDYLALAEINDLDIIVSNTTEAGIAFDPQDKRTDMPPKSFPAKLTALLYQRYQAEKSGYTIIPCELIDRNGEKLKACIQQYCSLWQLEDSFHTWLENENTFCCSLVDRIVPGYPHSKAEELNQLHGYEDRLMVTAEPFMLWVIEDPSHTVSQKLPLPAAGLNVIFTEDLTPYRERKVHLLNGPHTTMVPLALLAGLATVEEVMLGNLSSILQKIFLNFFRH
;
A
#
# COMPACT_ATOMS: atom_id res chain seq x y z
N MET A 1 31.18 8.29 2.53
CA MET A 1 29.96 8.01 3.32
C MET A 1 29.77 6.50 3.33
N LYS A 2 29.33 5.89 4.43
CA LYS A 2 29.08 4.44 4.47
C LYS A 2 27.84 4.10 3.65
N LYS A 3 27.71 2.88 3.14
CA LYS A 3 26.44 2.40 2.59
C LYS A 3 25.48 2.03 3.73
N ILE A 4 24.18 2.19 3.53
CA ILE A 4 23.15 1.70 4.49
C ILE A 4 23.34 0.22 4.85
N THR A 5 23.83 -0.60 3.91
CA THR A 5 24.11 -2.03 4.10
C THR A 5 25.27 -2.33 5.04
N GLU A 6 26.13 -1.35 5.34
CA GLU A 6 27.20 -1.46 6.33
C GLU A 6 26.72 -1.07 7.73
N MET A 7 25.59 -0.36 7.83
CA MET A 7 25.03 0.14 9.09
C MET A 7 23.99 -0.81 9.69
N THR A 8 23.27 -1.53 8.83
CA THR A 8 22.17 -2.41 9.25
C THR A 8 22.27 -3.76 8.57
N HIS A 9 22.17 -4.82 9.37
CA HIS A 9 22.05 -6.19 8.90
C HIS A 9 20.65 -6.71 9.24
N PRO A 10 19.74 -6.82 8.26
CA PRO A 10 18.37 -7.21 8.54
C PRO A 10 18.32 -8.68 8.98
N THR A 11 17.63 -8.93 10.09
CA THR A 11 17.29 -10.31 10.48
C THR A 11 16.12 -10.77 9.61
N ARG A 12 16.34 -11.78 8.77
CA ARG A 12 15.29 -12.31 7.89
C ARG A 12 14.24 -13.06 8.72
N LYS A 13 13.01 -12.57 8.69
CA LYS A 13 11.83 -13.26 9.24
C LYS A 13 11.18 -14.11 8.15
N SER A 14 10.25 -15.00 8.53
CA SER A 14 9.47 -15.75 7.54
C SER A 14 8.65 -14.79 6.66
N GLU A 15 8.49 -15.16 5.39
CA GLU A 15 7.66 -14.42 4.45
C GLU A 15 6.19 -14.71 4.76
N LYS A 16 5.43 -13.67 5.10
CA LYS A 16 3.99 -13.76 5.41
C LYS A 16 3.10 -12.94 4.48
N VAL A 17 3.70 -11.99 3.77
CA VAL A 17 2.98 -11.07 2.88
C VAL A 17 3.55 -11.13 1.47
N ILE A 18 2.68 -11.23 0.48
CA ILE A 18 3.01 -10.89 -0.92
C ILE A 18 2.57 -9.46 -1.16
N GLN A 19 3.50 -8.60 -1.53
CA GLN A 19 3.23 -7.20 -1.83
C GLN A 19 3.35 -6.95 -3.33
N PHE A 20 2.28 -6.55 -4.00
CA PHE A 20 2.37 -6.05 -5.38
C PHE A 20 2.61 -4.55 -5.38
N GLY A 21 3.71 -4.12 -5.99
CA GLY A 21 4.12 -2.72 -6.02
C GLY A 21 5.21 -2.38 -5.01
N GLU A 22 6.31 -1.86 -5.53
CA GLU A 22 7.50 -1.43 -4.78
C GLU A 22 7.61 0.11 -4.66
N GLY A 23 6.57 0.82 -5.10
CA GLY A 23 6.53 2.27 -5.14
C GLY A 23 6.61 2.96 -3.77
N ASN A 24 6.77 4.28 -3.82
CA ASN A 24 6.94 5.12 -2.62
C ASN A 24 5.80 4.93 -1.62
N PHE A 25 4.54 4.92 -2.09
CA PHE A 25 3.38 4.76 -1.22
C PHE A 25 3.48 3.48 -0.38
N MET A 26 3.71 2.32 -1.00
CA MET A 26 3.82 1.06 -0.25
C MET A 26 4.97 1.08 0.76
N ARG A 27 6.12 1.62 0.36
CA ARG A 27 7.31 1.72 1.22
C ARG A 27 7.13 2.64 2.42
N GLY A 28 6.47 3.79 2.21
CA GLY A 28 6.16 4.78 3.26
C GLY A 28 4.88 4.50 4.04
N PHE A 29 4.02 3.60 3.57
CA PHE A 29 2.73 3.28 4.18
C PHE A 29 2.69 1.86 4.75
N PHE A 30 2.62 0.84 3.91
CA PHE A 30 2.41 -0.55 4.35
C PHE A 30 3.67 -1.13 5.00
N ASN A 31 4.83 -1.01 4.35
CA ASN A 31 6.07 -1.56 4.89
C ASN A 31 6.50 -0.86 6.19
N TRP A 32 6.27 0.45 6.30
CA TRP A 32 6.49 1.18 7.55
C TRP A 32 5.59 0.66 8.69
N GLN A 33 4.29 0.43 8.42
CA GLN A 33 3.38 -0.16 9.40
C GLN A 33 3.78 -1.59 9.79
N LEU A 34 4.22 -2.39 8.82
CA LEU A 34 4.76 -3.72 9.05
C LEU A 34 6.01 -3.67 9.96
N GLN A 35 6.86 -2.65 9.79
CA GLN A 35 8.00 -2.41 10.67
C GLN A 35 7.53 -2.07 12.09
N GLN A 36 6.52 -1.21 12.26
CA GLN A 36 5.98 -0.87 13.58
C GLN A 36 5.41 -2.09 14.32
N MET A 37 4.67 -2.96 13.62
CA MET A 37 4.20 -4.22 14.21
C MET A 37 5.37 -5.13 14.61
N ASN A 38 6.39 -5.26 13.75
CA ASN A 38 7.56 -6.09 14.02
C ASN A 38 8.42 -5.55 15.18
N ASN A 39 8.54 -4.23 15.34
CA ASN A 39 9.24 -3.60 16.47
C ASN A 39 8.62 -3.97 17.82
N GLN A 40 7.32 -4.26 17.83
CA GLN A 40 6.56 -4.66 19.02
C GLN A 40 6.36 -6.19 19.10
N GLY A 41 6.94 -6.96 18.19
CA GLY A 41 6.80 -8.42 18.16
C GLY A 41 5.40 -8.93 17.79
N LEU A 42 4.54 -8.08 17.20
CA LEU A 42 3.13 -8.39 16.95
C LEU A 42 2.88 -9.22 15.67
N PHE A 43 3.76 -9.14 14.68
CA PHE A 43 3.57 -9.83 13.39
C PHE A 43 4.67 -10.87 13.10
N ASN A 44 5.93 -10.52 13.38
CA ASN A 44 7.12 -11.37 13.17
C ASN A 44 7.20 -11.97 11.76
N GLY A 45 6.99 -11.14 10.74
CA GLY A 45 7.00 -11.56 9.33
C GLY A 45 7.45 -10.46 8.39
N ASN A 46 7.96 -10.88 7.23
CA ASN A 46 8.43 -10.01 6.16
C ASN A 46 7.52 -10.12 4.92
N ALA A 47 7.64 -9.13 4.04
CA ALA A 47 6.98 -9.10 2.74
C ALA A 47 7.96 -9.50 1.63
N VAL A 48 7.52 -10.39 0.74
CA VAL A 48 8.10 -10.54 -0.59
C VAL A 48 7.40 -9.57 -1.54
N VAL A 49 8.17 -8.72 -2.21
CA VAL A 49 7.62 -7.71 -3.11
C VAL A 49 7.65 -8.24 -4.54
N VAL A 50 6.57 -8.02 -5.29
CA VAL A 50 6.42 -8.38 -6.70
C VAL A 50 6.29 -7.10 -7.52
N GLN A 51 7.16 -6.92 -8.50
CA GLN A 51 7.07 -5.75 -9.38
C GLN A 51 5.83 -5.84 -10.28
N PRO A 52 5.02 -4.77 -10.38
CA PRO A 52 3.85 -4.76 -11.24
C PRO A 52 4.22 -4.50 -12.71
N ILE A 53 5.37 -3.86 -12.96
CA ILE A 53 5.90 -3.46 -14.28
C ILE A 53 7.29 -4.04 -14.53
N GLN A 54 7.70 -4.08 -15.81
CA GLN A 54 8.96 -4.70 -16.24
C GLN A 54 10.21 -3.99 -15.71
N GLN A 55 10.20 -2.66 -15.71
CA GLN A 55 11.31 -1.82 -15.23
C GLN A 55 10.86 -1.11 -13.96
N GLY A 56 11.20 -1.70 -12.81
CA GLY A 56 10.83 -1.24 -11.47
C GLY A 56 12.04 -0.89 -10.60
N LEU A 57 11.83 -0.80 -9.28
CA LEU A 57 12.89 -0.50 -8.30
C LEU A 57 13.64 -1.74 -7.79
N GLY A 58 13.37 -2.93 -8.31
CA GLY A 58 13.87 -4.19 -7.76
C GLY A 58 15.40 -4.30 -7.73
N SER A 59 16.08 -3.89 -8.80
CA SER A 59 17.55 -3.86 -8.83
C SER A 59 18.13 -2.88 -7.81
N LEU A 60 17.56 -1.67 -7.73
CA LEU A 60 17.98 -0.65 -6.77
C LEU A 60 17.77 -1.10 -5.32
N LEU A 61 16.61 -1.72 -5.02
CA LEU A 61 16.34 -2.33 -3.72
C LEU A 61 17.34 -3.46 -3.42
N ALA A 62 17.63 -4.34 -4.38
CA ALA A 62 18.60 -5.42 -4.20
C ALA A 62 20.01 -4.91 -3.89
N GLU A 63 20.46 -3.84 -4.55
CA GLU A 63 21.75 -3.20 -4.29
C GLU A 63 21.90 -2.66 -2.85
N GLN A 64 20.78 -2.39 -2.17
CA GLN A 64 20.75 -1.95 -0.77
C GLN A 64 20.29 -3.06 0.21
N ASN A 65 20.37 -4.34 -0.15
CA ASN A 65 19.84 -5.45 0.66
C ASN A 65 18.37 -5.26 1.07
N HIS A 66 17.59 -4.60 0.21
CA HIS A 66 16.19 -4.22 0.43
C HIS A 66 15.96 -3.26 1.60
N LEU A 67 17.02 -2.60 2.07
CA LEU A 67 16.98 -1.56 3.08
C LEU A 67 16.72 -0.20 2.45
N TYR A 68 15.96 0.61 3.18
CA TYR A 68 15.72 2.01 2.88
C TYR A 68 15.23 2.73 4.13
N THR A 69 15.31 4.05 4.15
CA THR A 69 14.93 4.89 5.27
C THR A 69 13.58 5.54 5.00
N VAL A 70 12.64 5.40 5.93
CA VAL A 70 11.42 6.21 5.95
C VAL A 70 11.66 7.41 6.84
N ILE A 71 11.39 8.59 6.31
CA ILE A 71 11.51 9.86 7.02
C ILE A 71 10.10 10.41 7.23
N LEU A 72 9.69 10.53 8.49
CA LEU A 72 8.43 11.18 8.82
C LEU A 72 8.70 12.66 8.98
N GLU A 73 8.07 13.51 8.18
CA GLU A 73 8.19 14.97 8.30
C GLU A 73 6.81 15.62 8.25
N GLY A 74 6.51 16.50 9.20
CA GLY A 74 5.23 17.21 9.25
C GLY A 74 4.92 17.79 10.62
N LEU A 75 3.64 18.04 10.87
CA LEU A 75 3.14 18.54 12.16
C LEU A 75 2.29 17.47 12.86
N VAL A 76 2.54 17.28 14.16
CA VAL A 76 1.67 16.49 15.05
C VAL A 76 1.30 17.39 16.21
N ASP A 77 0.00 17.60 16.44
CA ASP A 77 -0.53 18.53 17.45
C ASP A 77 0.10 19.94 17.39
N GLY A 78 0.35 20.41 16.15
CA GLY A 78 0.97 21.71 15.88
C GLY A 78 2.48 21.77 16.14
N ARG A 79 3.13 20.65 16.48
CA ARG A 79 4.58 20.56 16.71
C ARG A 79 5.27 19.89 15.52
N PRO A 80 6.43 20.41 15.07
CA PRO A 80 7.21 19.76 14.03
C PRO A 80 7.69 18.40 14.51
N VAL A 81 7.46 17.39 13.68
CA VAL A 81 7.99 16.04 13.84
C VAL A 81 8.89 15.76 12.65
N GLN A 82 10.12 15.35 12.95
CA GLN A 82 11.04 14.79 11.97
C GLN A 82 11.68 13.54 12.57
N THR A 83 11.32 12.36 12.07
CA THR A 83 11.94 11.09 12.50
C THR A 83 12.45 10.33 11.29
N SER A 84 13.40 9.43 11.50
CA SER A 84 13.96 8.58 10.45
C SER A 84 14.11 7.16 10.97
N GLU A 85 13.71 6.19 10.18
CA GLU A 85 13.77 4.77 10.54
C GLU A 85 14.19 3.94 9.33
N ILE A 86 15.16 3.05 9.52
CA ILE A 86 15.55 2.07 8.52
C ILE A 86 14.52 0.94 8.51
N ILE A 87 13.92 0.70 7.35
CA ILE A 87 12.95 -0.36 7.14
C ILE A 87 13.64 -1.64 6.69
N THR A 88 13.27 -2.75 7.32
CA THR A 88 13.91 -4.07 7.16
C THR A 88 12.91 -5.17 6.77
N THR A 89 11.67 -4.79 6.46
CA THR A 89 10.55 -5.74 6.30
C THR A 89 10.43 -6.35 4.92
N ILE A 90 11.19 -5.88 3.92
CA ILE A 90 11.24 -6.50 2.59
C ILE A 90 12.29 -7.61 2.62
N SER A 91 11.87 -8.86 2.40
CA SER A 91 12.79 -10.01 2.36
C SER A 91 13.55 -10.11 1.03
N ARG A 92 12.82 -9.88 -0.06
CA ARG A 92 13.29 -9.89 -1.45
C ARG A 92 12.27 -9.22 -2.37
N VAL A 93 12.72 -8.86 -3.57
CA VAL A 93 11.88 -8.38 -4.66
C VAL A 93 11.96 -9.38 -5.81
N LEU A 94 10.83 -9.78 -6.37
CA LEU A 94 10.73 -10.61 -7.55
C LEU A 94 10.29 -9.76 -8.74
N ASN A 95 11.02 -9.89 -9.85
CA ASN A 95 10.60 -9.37 -11.13
C ASN A 95 9.89 -10.48 -11.92
N PRO A 96 8.55 -10.55 -11.97
CA PRO A 96 7.85 -11.65 -12.64
C PRO A 96 8.12 -11.73 -14.14
N TYR A 97 8.65 -10.65 -14.74
CA TYR A 97 9.07 -10.61 -16.16
C TYR A 97 10.35 -11.39 -16.44
N GLU A 98 11.15 -11.64 -15.41
CA GLU A 98 12.43 -12.37 -15.49
C GLU A 98 12.41 -13.64 -14.63
N GLN A 99 11.56 -13.68 -13.61
CA GLN A 99 11.51 -14.70 -12.55
C GLN A 99 10.10 -15.28 -12.41
N TRP A 100 9.45 -15.60 -13.52
CA TRP A 100 8.06 -16.05 -13.53
C TRP A 100 7.82 -17.30 -12.66
N GLN A 101 8.73 -18.28 -12.72
CA GLN A 101 8.63 -19.50 -11.92
C GLN A 101 8.84 -19.22 -10.43
N ASP A 102 9.78 -18.34 -10.05
CA ASP A 102 9.98 -17.95 -8.65
C ASP A 102 8.74 -17.22 -8.11
N TYR A 103 8.10 -16.40 -8.93
CA TYR A 103 6.83 -15.74 -8.60
C TYR A 103 5.71 -16.76 -8.36
N LEU A 104 5.54 -17.73 -9.27
CA LEU A 104 4.52 -18.78 -9.09
C LEU A 104 4.82 -19.67 -7.88
N ALA A 105 6.08 -19.92 -7.55
CA ALA A 105 6.47 -20.68 -6.37
C ALA A 105 6.04 -20.02 -5.04
N LEU A 106 5.71 -18.72 -5.03
CA LEU A 106 5.09 -18.07 -3.86
C LEU A 106 3.75 -18.72 -3.48
N ALA A 107 3.04 -19.29 -4.44
CA ALA A 107 1.79 -20.01 -4.21
C ALA A 107 1.97 -21.20 -3.25
N GLU A 108 3.16 -21.79 -3.22
CA GLU A 108 3.44 -23.01 -2.46
C GLU A 108 3.83 -22.74 -1.00
N ILE A 109 4.14 -21.48 -0.65
CA ILE A 109 4.58 -21.10 0.69
C ILE A 109 3.35 -21.00 1.62
N ASN A 110 3.32 -21.83 2.67
CA ASN A 110 2.19 -21.90 3.60
C ASN A 110 2.01 -20.60 4.40
N ASP A 111 3.11 -20.05 4.89
CA ASP A 111 3.09 -18.86 5.76
C ASP A 111 2.72 -17.58 5.00
N LEU A 112 2.78 -17.58 3.66
CA LEU A 112 2.25 -16.51 2.82
C LEU A 112 0.73 -16.65 2.75
N ASP A 113 0.01 -15.83 3.50
CA ASP A 113 -1.45 -15.87 3.56
C ASP A 113 -2.12 -14.49 3.38
N ILE A 114 -1.31 -13.43 3.24
CA ILE A 114 -1.77 -12.06 2.99
C ILE A 114 -1.19 -11.55 1.67
N ILE A 115 -2.03 -10.89 0.87
CA ILE A 115 -1.64 -10.13 -0.31
C ILE A 115 -2.05 -8.67 -0.11
N VAL A 116 -1.11 -7.75 -0.29
CA VAL A 116 -1.40 -6.30 -0.32
C VAL A 116 -0.91 -5.73 -1.64
N SER A 117 -1.68 -4.86 -2.28
CA SER A 117 -1.29 -4.27 -3.58
C SER A 117 -1.40 -2.75 -3.59
N ASN A 118 -0.50 -2.11 -4.33
CA ASN A 118 -0.76 -0.81 -4.92
C ASN A 118 -0.06 -0.76 -6.28
N THR A 119 -0.86 -0.90 -7.33
CA THR A 119 -0.43 -0.95 -8.73
C THR A 119 -0.90 0.27 -9.52
N THR A 120 -1.22 1.38 -8.81
CA THR A 120 -1.93 2.58 -9.30
C THR A 120 -3.40 2.33 -9.65
N GLU A 121 -4.17 3.39 -9.87
CA GLU A 121 -5.59 3.36 -10.23
C GLU A 121 -5.84 2.67 -11.58
N ALA A 122 -4.87 2.71 -12.49
CA ALA A 122 -4.94 2.00 -13.76
C ALA A 122 -4.55 0.52 -13.65
N GLY A 123 -4.03 0.10 -12.49
CA GLY A 123 -3.49 -1.25 -12.28
C GLY A 123 -4.55 -2.33 -12.16
N ILE A 124 -5.71 -2.03 -11.54
CA ILE A 124 -6.85 -2.94 -11.47
C ILE A 124 -7.72 -2.73 -12.73
N ALA A 125 -7.34 -3.42 -13.80
CA ALA A 125 -8.07 -3.44 -15.05
C ALA A 125 -8.00 -4.82 -15.70
N PHE A 126 -9.11 -5.24 -16.30
CA PHE A 126 -9.16 -6.42 -17.14
C PHE A 126 -8.68 -6.07 -18.56
N ASP A 127 -7.74 -6.85 -19.06
CA ASP A 127 -7.27 -6.83 -20.44
C ASP A 127 -7.58 -8.19 -21.11
N PRO A 128 -8.50 -8.26 -22.10
CA PRO A 128 -8.84 -9.51 -22.77
C PRO A 128 -7.71 -10.08 -23.64
N GLN A 129 -6.62 -9.34 -23.82
CA GLN A 129 -5.44 -9.83 -24.55
C GLN A 129 -4.51 -10.68 -23.68
N ASP A 130 -4.65 -10.62 -22.35
CA ASP A 130 -3.89 -11.47 -21.42
C ASP A 130 -4.32 -12.93 -21.54
N LYS A 131 -3.37 -13.80 -21.88
CA LYS A 131 -3.58 -15.23 -22.04
C LYS A 131 -3.05 -15.98 -20.83
N ARG A 132 -3.71 -17.08 -20.49
CA ARG A 132 -3.24 -18.03 -19.47
C ARG A 132 -1.81 -18.52 -19.71
N THR A 133 -1.39 -18.60 -20.98
CA THR A 133 -0.06 -19.07 -21.39
C THR A 133 1.02 -18.00 -21.35
N ASP A 134 0.67 -16.73 -21.10
CA ASP A 134 1.65 -15.65 -21.02
C ASP A 134 2.51 -15.81 -19.75
N MET A 135 3.81 -15.52 -19.86
CA MET A 135 4.79 -15.73 -18.78
C MET A 135 5.70 -14.50 -18.66
N PRO A 136 5.30 -13.45 -17.92
CA PRO A 136 4.03 -13.29 -17.21
C PRO A 136 2.92 -12.71 -18.11
N PRO A 137 1.64 -12.84 -17.72
CA PRO A 137 0.59 -11.95 -18.19
C PRO A 137 0.92 -10.48 -17.89
N LYS A 138 0.40 -9.56 -18.68
CA LYS A 138 0.68 -8.13 -18.60
C LYS A 138 -0.01 -7.47 -17.41
N SER A 139 -1.33 -7.63 -17.25
CA SER A 139 -2.08 -6.91 -16.21
C SER A 139 -1.84 -7.49 -14.81
N PHE A 140 -1.98 -6.66 -13.78
CA PHE A 140 -1.89 -7.12 -12.39
C PHE A 140 -2.95 -8.17 -12.05
N PRO A 141 -4.26 -7.99 -12.35
CA PRO A 141 -5.26 -9.00 -12.05
C PRO A 141 -5.02 -10.33 -12.77
N ALA A 142 -4.47 -10.33 -13.99
CA ALA A 142 -4.08 -11.56 -14.68
C ALA A 142 -2.92 -12.28 -13.94
N LYS A 143 -1.84 -11.56 -13.60
CA LYS A 143 -0.73 -12.14 -12.82
C LYS A 143 -1.23 -12.75 -11.50
N LEU A 144 -2.12 -12.04 -10.80
CA LEU A 144 -2.72 -12.52 -9.55
C LEU A 144 -3.59 -13.75 -9.79
N THR A 145 -4.40 -13.78 -10.85
CA THR A 145 -5.20 -14.96 -11.21
C THR A 145 -4.31 -16.19 -11.42
N ALA A 146 -3.17 -16.04 -12.09
CA ALA A 146 -2.22 -17.14 -12.28
C ALA A 146 -1.62 -17.65 -10.96
N LEU A 147 -1.29 -16.76 -10.03
CA LEU A 147 -0.79 -17.12 -8.69
C LEU A 147 -1.87 -17.84 -7.86
N LEU A 148 -3.09 -17.33 -7.87
CA LEU A 148 -4.24 -17.95 -7.19
C LEU A 148 -4.52 -19.34 -7.74
N TYR A 149 -4.49 -19.49 -9.07
CA TYR A 149 -4.66 -20.79 -9.71
C TYR A 149 -3.56 -21.77 -9.33
N GLN A 150 -2.29 -21.32 -9.31
CA GLN A 150 -1.17 -22.15 -8.85
C GLN A 150 -1.35 -22.60 -7.40
N ARG A 151 -1.86 -21.73 -6.52
CA ARG A 151 -2.09 -22.07 -5.11
C ARG A 151 -3.22 -23.06 -4.92
N TYR A 152 -4.29 -22.90 -5.69
CA TYR A 152 -5.39 -23.85 -5.75
C TYR A 152 -4.91 -25.23 -6.22
N GLN A 153 -4.11 -25.31 -7.29
CA GLN A 153 -3.54 -26.58 -7.78
C GLN A 153 -2.61 -27.23 -6.76
N ALA A 154 -1.98 -26.44 -5.90
CA ALA A 154 -1.18 -26.92 -4.77
C ALA A 154 -2.02 -27.33 -3.54
N GLU A 155 -3.36 -27.35 -3.65
CA GLU A 155 -4.31 -27.73 -2.61
C GLU A 155 -4.15 -26.94 -1.29
N LYS A 156 -3.84 -25.64 -1.41
CA LYS A 156 -3.63 -24.75 -0.25
C LYS A 156 -4.85 -23.84 -0.01
N SER A 157 -4.98 -23.37 1.22
CA SER A 157 -5.96 -22.34 1.58
C SER A 157 -5.68 -21.04 0.83
N GLY A 158 -6.71 -20.25 0.57
CA GLY A 158 -6.58 -18.98 -0.15
C GLY A 158 -5.91 -17.87 0.66
N TYR A 159 -5.97 -16.66 0.11
CA TYR A 159 -5.34 -15.48 0.67
C TYR A 159 -6.35 -14.47 1.22
N THR A 160 -5.90 -13.67 2.18
CA THR A 160 -6.49 -12.38 2.51
C THR A 160 -5.89 -11.32 1.59
N ILE A 161 -6.69 -10.73 0.70
CA ILE A 161 -6.25 -9.82 -0.36
C ILE A 161 -6.78 -8.41 -0.04
N ILE A 162 -5.87 -7.45 0.11
CA ILE A 162 -6.17 -6.08 0.53
C ILE A 162 -5.55 -5.10 -0.48
N PRO A 163 -6.30 -4.71 -1.53
CA PRO A 163 -5.86 -3.69 -2.46
C PRO A 163 -5.85 -2.32 -1.79
N CYS A 164 -4.81 -1.53 -2.04
CA CYS A 164 -4.62 -0.15 -1.56
C CYS A 164 -4.66 0.86 -2.71
N GLU A 165 -5.05 0.45 -3.92
CA GLU A 165 -5.31 1.33 -5.04
C GLU A 165 -6.44 2.32 -4.72
N LEU A 166 -6.32 3.57 -5.17
CA LEU A 166 -7.32 4.63 -4.98
C LEU A 166 -8.52 4.47 -5.92
N ILE A 167 -9.13 3.29 -5.89
CA ILE A 167 -10.27 2.91 -6.69
C ILE A 167 -11.42 2.58 -5.75
N ASP A 168 -12.61 3.09 -6.07
CA ASP A 168 -13.81 2.75 -5.32
C ASP A 168 -14.11 1.24 -5.36
N ARG A 169 -14.46 0.65 -4.22
CA ARG A 169 -14.67 -0.81 -4.06
C ARG A 169 -13.52 -1.63 -4.70
N ASN A 170 -12.27 -1.23 -4.45
CA ASN A 170 -11.06 -1.84 -5.06
C ASN A 170 -10.99 -3.37 -4.89
N GLY A 171 -11.34 -3.90 -3.72
CA GLY A 171 -11.44 -5.34 -3.46
C GLY A 171 -12.42 -6.05 -4.40
N GLU A 172 -13.63 -5.53 -4.52
CA GLU A 172 -14.66 -6.09 -5.41
C GLU A 172 -14.29 -5.98 -6.89
N LYS A 173 -13.72 -4.84 -7.31
CA LYS A 173 -13.28 -4.66 -8.70
C LYS A 173 -12.14 -5.61 -9.06
N LEU A 174 -11.19 -5.83 -8.16
CA LEU A 174 -10.13 -6.81 -8.37
C LEU A 174 -10.71 -8.22 -8.51
N LYS A 175 -11.62 -8.60 -7.61
CA LYS A 175 -12.33 -9.89 -7.67
C LYS A 175 -13.08 -10.05 -8.99
N ALA A 176 -13.80 -9.02 -9.44
CA ALA A 176 -14.52 -9.04 -10.72
C ALA A 176 -13.56 -9.24 -11.92
N CYS A 177 -12.39 -8.59 -11.92
CA CYS A 177 -11.39 -8.82 -12.96
C CYS A 177 -10.88 -10.26 -12.96
N ILE A 178 -10.62 -10.84 -11.78
CA ILE A 178 -10.19 -12.24 -11.66
C ILE A 178 -11.27 -13.19 -12.16
N GLN A 179 -12.54 -12.96 -11.82
CA GLN A 179 -13.67 -13.76 -12.32
C GLN A 179 -13.80 -13.69 -13.86
N GLN A 180 -13.53 -12.54 -14.47
CA GLN A 180 -13.45 -12.39 -15.92
C GLN A 180 -12.30 -13.23 -16.51
N TYR A 181 -11.13 -13.25 -15.85
CA TYR A 181 -10.03 -14.13 -16.27
C TYR A 181 -10.34 -15.61 -16.08
N CYS A 182 -11.06 -16.00 -15.03
CA CYS A 182 -11.50 -17.38 -14.86
C CYS A 182 -12.35 -17.83 -16.06
N SER A 183 -13.28 -16.97 -16.50
CA SER A 183 -14.10 -17.20 -17.69
C SER A 183 -13.27 -17.23 -18.98
N LEU A 184 -12.39 -16.24 -19.17
CA LEU A 184 -11.56 -16.10 -20.37
C LEU A 184 -10.59 -17.28 -20.55
N TRP A 185 -10.01 -17.75 -19.45
CA TRP A 185 -9.02 -18.82 -19.41
C TRP A 185 -9.63 -20.21 -19.23
N GLN A 186 -10.97 -20.29 -19.19
CA GLN A 186 -11.75 -21.52 -19.02
C GLN A 186 -11.26 -22.35 -17.83
N LEU A 187 -11.10 -21.68 -16.68
CA LEU A 187 -10.72 -22.35 -15.43
C LEU A 187 -11.91 -23.16 -14.89
N GLU A 188 -11.61 -24.25 -14.21
CA GLU A 188 -12.62 -25.21 -13.74
C GLU A 188 -13.52 -24.66 -12.62
N ASP A 189 -14.77 -25.14 -12.54
CA ASP A 189 -15.78 -24.71 -11.54
C ASP A 189 -15.30 -24.89 -10.08
N SER A 190 -14.43 -25.88 -9.84
CA SER A 190 -13.83 -26.09 -8.52
C SER A 190 -12.85 -24.97 -8.15
N PHE A 191 -12.15 -24.37 -9.13
CA PHE A 191 -11.35 -23.16 -8.88
C PHE A 191 -12.23 -21.96 -8.56
N HIS A 192 -13.36 -21.79 -9.28
CA HIS A 192 -14.33 -20.74 -8.95
C HIS A 192 -14.85 -20.89 -7.51
N THR A 193 -15.21 -22.10 -7.11
CA THR A 193 -15.67 -22.40 -5.75
C THR A 193 -14.59 -22.10 -4.71
N TRP A 194 -13.34 -22.46 -4.99
CA TRP A 194 -12.19 -22.14 -4.12
C TRP A 194 -11.94 -20.63 -4.05
N LEU A 195 -12.02 -19.92 -5.17
CA LEU A 195 -11.85 -18.46 -5.21
C LEU A 195 -12.86 -17.76 -4.28
N GLU A 196 -14.10 -18.23 -4.27
CA GLU A 196 -15.17 -17.66 -3.46
C GLU A 196 -15.08 -18.02 -1.97
N ASN A 197 -14.72 -19.26 -1.65
CA ASN A 197 -14.78 -19.77 -0.28
C ASN A 197 -13.48 -19.59 0.51
N GLU A 198 -12.34 -19.61 -0.18
CA GLU A 198 -11.02 -19.66 0.47
C GLU A 198 -10.28 -18.32 0.46
N ASN A 199 -10.76 -17.34 -0.33
CA ASN A 199 -10.10 -16.04 -0.47
C ASN A 199 -10.99 -14.91 0.05
N THR A 200 -10.38 -13.94 0.73
CA THR A 200 -11.06 -12.75 1.24
C THR A 200 -10.58 -11.53 0.47
N PHE A 201 -11.46 -10.91 -0.32
CA PHE A 201 -11.17 -9.66 -1.02
C PHE A 201 -11.72 -8.48 -0.21
N CYS A 202 -10.82 -7.73 0.42
CA CYS A 202 -11.20 -6.61 1.29
C CYS A 202 -11.24 -5.33 0.45
N CYS A 203 -12.32 -4.55 0.52
CA CYS A 203 -12.21 -3.16 0.10
C CYS A 203 -11.45 -2.37 1.14
N SER A 204 -10.58 -1.46 0.70
CA SER A 204 -9.84 -0.61 1.62
C SER A 204 -9.77 0.84 1.15
N LEU A 205 -9.64 1.74 2.11
CA LEU A 205 -9.40 3.16 1.90
C LEU A 205 -8.12 3.53 2.64
N VAL A 206 -7.18 4.11 1.91
CA VAL A 206 -5.91 4.57 2.45
C VAL A 206 -5.81 6.08 2.40
N ASP A 207 -5.11 6.67 3.36
CA ASP A 207 -4.78 8.08 3.37
C ASP A 207 -3.42 8.32 4.00
N ARG A 208 -2.48 8.84 3.23
CA ARG A 208 -1.17 9.31 3.68
C ARG A 208 -0.47 10.03 2.53
N ILE A 209 0.03 11.22 2.79
CA ILE A 209 0.90 11.91 1.85
C ILE A 209 2.31 11.29 1.91
N VAL A 210 2.76 10.79 0.76
CA VAL A 210 4.09 10.18 0.58
C VAL A 210 4.78 10.83 -0.62
N PRO A 211 5.47 11.98 -0.44
CA PRO A 211 6.11 12.71 -1.55
C PRO A 211 7.20 11.89 -2.27
N GLY A 212 7.79 10.91 -1.59
CA GLY A 212 8.78 10.00 -2.17
C GLY A 212 10.21 10.40 -1.82
N TYR A 213 11.13 10.27 -2.78
CA TYR A 213 12.54 10.52 -2.53
C TYR A 213 12.81 12.03 -2.33
N PRO A 214 13.47 12.46 -1.24
CA PRO A 214 13.68 13.87 -0.92
C PRO A 214 14.83 14.47 -1.76
N HIS A 215 14.65 14.61 -3.07
CA HIS A 215 15.71 15.02 -4.01
C HIS A 215 16.49 16.27 -3.59
N SER A 216 15.80 17.29 -3.06
CA SER A 216 16.42 18.57 -2.66
C SER A 216 17.22 18.49 -1.36
N LYS A 217 16.96 17.49 -0.50
CA LYS A 217 17.59 17.32 0.82
C LYS A 217 18.37 16.02 0.95
N ALA A 218 18.45 15.21 -0.11
CA ALA A 218 18.99 13.85 -0.03
C ALA A 218 20.44 13.82 0.47
N GLU A 219 21.29 14.75 0.00
CA GLU A 219 22.68 14.82 0.46
C GLU A 219 22.78 15.22 1.93
N GLU A 220 21.98 16.21 2.37
CA GLU A 220 21.91 16.64 3.77
C GLU A 220 21.43 15.49 4.68
N LEU A 221 20.38 14.78 4.26
CA LEU A 221 19.83 13.64 5.00
C LEU A 221 20.84 12.50 5.08
N ASN A 222 21.52 12.16 3.99
CA ASN A 222 22.57 11.15 4.01
C ASN A 222 23.73 11.55 4.94
N GLN A 223 24.13 12.83 4.95
CA GLN A 223 25.13 13.34 5.89
C GLN A 223 24.66 13.25 7.34
N LEU A 224 23.41 13.63 7.62
CA LEU A 224 22.77 13.55 8.93
C LEU A 224 22.69 12.10 9.45
N HIS A 225 22.31 11.17 8.58
CA HIS A 225 22.19 9.75 8.90
C HIS A 225 23.55 9.05 8.97
N GLY A 226 24.58 9.61 8.34
CA GLY A 226 25.93 9.05 8.28
C GLY A 226 26.10 7.93 7.26
N TYR A 227 25.10 7.69 6.41
CA TYR A 227 25.11 6.69 5.35
C TYR A 227 24.40 7.17 4.09
N GLU A 228 24.79 6.60 2.96
CA GLU A 228 24.13 6.82 1.68
C GLU A 228 22.93 5.88 1.54
N ASP A 229 21.77 6.46 1.29
CA ASP A 229 20.54 5.75 0.95
C ASP A 229 19.88 6.38 -0.29
N ARG A 230 19.88 5.62 -1.40
CA ARG A 230 19.29 6.03 -2.69
C ARG A 230 17.79 5.73 -2.77
N LEU A 231 17.21 5.21 -1.69
CA LEU A 231 15.84 4.73 -1.62
C LEU A 231 15.06 5.38 -0.47
N MET A 232 15.55 6.47 0.13
CA MET A 232 14.80 7.23 1.13
C MET A 232 13.37 7.53 0.65
N VAL A 233 12.41 7.49 1.58
CA VAL A 233 11.01 7.85 1.34
C VAL A 233 10.56 8.82 2.42
N THR A 234 10.15 10.02 2.04
CA THR A 234 9.45 10.92 2.96
C THR A 234 7.97 10.60 2.99
N ALA A 235 7.37 10.74 4.16
CA ALA A 235 5.93 10.67 4.37
C ALA A 235 5.52 11.60 5.51
N GLU A 236 4.28 12.04 5.51
CA GLU A 236 3.75 12.73 6.68
C GLU A 236 3.53 11.75 7.86
N PRO A 237 3.47 12.25 9.11
CA PRO A 237 3.14 11.43 10.27
C PRO A 237 1.69 10.94 10.28
N PHE A 238 0.76 11.72 9.73
CA PHE A 238 -0.63 11.32 9.63
C PHE A 238 -0.78 10.13 8.68
N MET A 239 -1.60 9.17 9.08
CA MET A 239 -2.03 8.11 8.19
C MET A 239 -3.39 7.58 8.62
N LEU A 240 -4.11 7.00 7.66
CA LEU A 240 -5.35 6.27 7.89
C LEU A 240 -5.38 5.06 6.97
N TRP A 241 -5.78 3.91 7.52
CA TRP A 241 -6.17 2.75 6.72
C TRP A 241 -7.50 2.22 7.22
N VAL A 242 -8.53 2.28 6.40
CA VAL A 242 -9.82 1.64 6.70
C VAL A 242 -9.93 0.38 5.85
N ILE A 243 -10.24 -0.76 6.47
CA ILE A 243 -10.32 -2.07 5.82
C ILE A 243 -11.70 -2.66 6.13
N GLU A 244 -12.43 -3.07 5.10
CA GLU A 244 -13.63 -3.88 5.29
C GLU A 244 -13.23 -5.29 5.73
N ASP A 245 -13.65 -5.67 6.94
CA ASP A 245 -13.39 -6.98 7.54
C ASP A 245 -14.66 -7.50 8.23
N PRO A 246 -15.74 -7.78 7.46
CA PRO A 246 -17.03 -8.21 8.02
C PRO A 246 -16.96 -9.57 8.74
N SER A 247 -15.91 -10.36 8.48
CA SER A 247 -15.69 -11.66 9.15
C SER A 247 -14.75 -11.57 10.35
N HIS A 248 -14.17 -10.39 10.62
CA HIS A 248 -13.17 -10.16 11.66
C HIS A 248 -11.94 -11.08 11.59
N THR A 249 -11.61 -11.58 10.40
CA THR A 249 -10.47 -12.47 10.18
C THR A 249 -9.21 -11.69 9.83
N VAL A 250 -9.35 -10.56 9.13
CA VAL A 250 -8.22 -9.73 8.71
C VAL A 250 -7.55 -9.08 9.92
N SER A 251 -8.35 -8.55 10.84
CA SER A 251 -7.89 -7.92 12.09
C SER A 251 -7.10 -8.86 13.01
N GLN A 252 -7.33 -10.18 12.93
CA GLN A 252 -6.55 -11.18 13.65
C GLN A 252 -5.19 -11.45 12.99
N LYS A 253 -5.14 -11.46 11.66
CA LYS A 253 -3.91 -11.69 10.88
C LYS A 253 -2.99 -10.46 10.82
N LEU A 254 -3.58 -9.27 10.80
CA LEU A 254 -2.90 -7.98 10.74
C LEU A 254 -3.36 -7.09 11.91
N PRO A 255 -2.83 -7.31 13.13
CA PRO A 255 -3.23 -6.56 14.32
C PRO A 255 -2.61 -5.15 14.36
N LEU A 256 -2.77 -4.37 13.28
CA LEU A 256 -2.22 -3.03 13.10
C LEU A 256 -2.65 -2.05 14.22
N PRO A 257 -3.91 -2.03 14.70
CA PRO A 257 -4.31 -1.14 15.81
C PRO A 257 -3.57 -1.46 17.12
N ALA A 258 -3.21 -2.73 17.35
CA ALA A 258 -2.45 -3.12 18.54
C ALA A 258 -1.03 -2.53 18.53
N ALA A 259 -0.51 -2.15 17.36
CA ALA A 259 0.75 -1.42 17.22
C ALA A 259 0.61 0.10 17.39
N GLY A 260 -0.59 0.61 17.73
CA GLY A 260 -0.87 2.05 17.84
C GLY A 260 -1.08 2.75 16.51
N LEU A 261 -1.28 2.00 15.42
CA LEU A 261 -1.50 2.54 14.09
C LEU A 261 -2.96 2.94 13.90
N ASN A 262 -3.20 4.03 13.18
CA ASN A 262 -4.55 4.50 12.85
C ASN A 262 -5.16 3.66 11.71
N VAL A 263 -5.51 2.42 12.07
CA VAL A 263 -6.16 1.44 11.21
C VAL A 263 -7.54 1.12 11.77
N ILE A 264 -8.55 1.16 10.93
CA ILE A 264 -9.94 0.93 11.31
C ILE A 264 -10.43 -0.28 10.52
N PHE A 265 -10.77 -1.34 11.23
CA PHE A 265 -11.54 -2.45 10.66
C PHE A 265 -13.02 -2.13 10.79
N THR A 266 -13.76 -2.22 9.69
CA THR A 266 -15.19 -1.89 9.61
C THR A 266 -15.94 -2.98 8.88
N GLU A 267 -17.24 -3.10 9.11
CA GLU A 267 -18.12 -3.95 8.32
C GLU A 267 -18.50 -3.28 6.98
N ASP A 268 -18.47 -1.94 6.92
CA ASP A 268 -18.79 -1.14 5.73
C ASP A 268 -17.88 0.10 5.62
N LEU A 269 -17.23 0.25 4.46
CA LEU A 269 -16.32 1.34 4.11
C LEU A 269 -17.07 2.61 3.69
N THR A 270 -18.34 2.47 3.30
CA THR A 270 -19.14 3.53 2.67
C THR A 270 -19.11 4.84 3.47
N PRO A 271 -19.36 4.84 4.80
CA PRO A 271 -19.37 6.08 5.58
C PRO A 271 -18.01 6.79 5.61
N TYR A 272 -16.91 6.02 5.66
CA TYR A 272 -15.55 6.56 5.71
C TYR A 272 -15.16 7.19 4.37
N ARG A 273 -15.52 6.54 3.27
CA ARG A 273 -15.31 7.04 1.92
C ARG A 273 -16.11 8.33 1.69
N GLU A 274 -17.40 8.33 2.00
CA GLU A 274 -18.23 9.52 1.89
C GLU A 274 -17.65 10.65 2.71
N ARG A 275 -17.29 10.39 3.98
CA ARG A 275 -16.66 11.38 4.84
C ARG A 275 -15.35 11.89 4.27
N LYS A 276 -14.47 11.04 3.71
CA LYS A 276 -13.21 11.46 3.08
C LYS A 276 -13.46 12.34 1.85
N VAL A 277 -14.35 11.92 0.96
CA VAL A 277 -14.72 12.70 -0.25
C VAL A 277 -15.29 14.05 0.15
N HIS A 278 -16.19 14.11 1.13
CA HIS A 278 -16.82 15.36 1.55
C HIS A 278 -15.88 16.25 2.38
N LEU A 279 -15.01 15.69 3.23
CA LEU A 279 -14.07 16.44 4.08
C LEU A 279 -12.79 16.86 3.38
N LEU A 280 -12.38 16.24 2.26
CA LEU A 280 -11.21 16.68 1.49
C LEU A 280 -11.64 17.47 0.24
N ASN A 281 -12.62 16.98 -0.53
CA ASN A 281 -13.06 17.72 -1.73
C ASN A 281 -13.96 18.90 -1.37
N GLY A 282 -14.75 18.83 -0.29
CA GLY A 282 -15.56 19.95 0.19
C GLY A 282 -14.72 21.20 0.48
N PRO A 283 -13.63 21.13 1.28
CA PRO A 283 -12.69 22.23 1.45
C PRO A 283 -12.04 22.65 0.16
N HIS A 284 -11.47 21.75 -0.64
CA HIS A 284 -10.78 22.18 -1.86
C HIS A 284 -11.73 22.87 -2.86
N THR A 285 -12.93 22.35 -3.09
CA THR A 285 -13.94 22.93 -3.98
C THR A 285 -14.54 24.23 -3.45
N THR A 286 -14.71 24.36 -2.12
CA THR A 286 -15.22 25.61 -1.50
C THR A 286 -14.13 26.67 -1.39
N MET A 287 -12.89 26.24 -1.14
CA MET A 287 -11.73 27.10 -0.89
C MET A 287 -11.25 27.77 -2.17
N VAL A 288 -11.20 27.07 -3.31
CA VAL A 288 -10.64 27.62 -4.55
C VAL A 288 -11.34 28.91 -5.02
N PRO A 289 -12.69 28.98 -5.11
CA PRO A 289 -13.38 30.23 -5.47
C PRO A 289 -13.17 31.36 -4.44
N LEU A 290 -13.14 31.03 -3.15
CA LEU A 290 -12.95 32.00 -2.07
C LEU A 290 -11.52 32.56 -2.03
N ALA A 291 -10.53 31.70 -2.26
CA ALA A 291 -9.12 32.06 -2.36
C ALA A 291 -8.88 32.98 -3.56
N LEU A 292 -9.46 32.65 -4.73
CA LEU A 292 -9.41 33.48 -5.93
C LEU A 292 -10.03 34.87 -5.71
N LEU A 293 -11.20 34.95 -5.06
CA LEU A 293 -11.84 36.23 -4.72
C LEU A 293 -11.02 37.06 -3.71
N ALA A 294 -10.25 36.40 -2.85
CA ALA A 294 -9.39 37.03 -1.86
C ALA A 294 -7.97 37.34 -2.39
N GLY A 295 -7.67 37.02 -3.64
CA GLY A 295 -6.35 37.25 -4.25
C GLY A 295 -5.25 36.31 -3.73
N LEU A 296 -5.62 35.18 -3.13
CA LEU A 296 -4.68 34.18 -2.62
C LEU A 296 -4.46 33.11 -3.70
N ALA A 297 -3.19 32.86 -4.02
CA ALA A 297 -2.76 31.98 -5.09
C ALA A 297 -2.35 30.58 -4.60
N THR A 298 -2.04 30.42 -3.32
CA THR A 298 -1.61 29.13 -2.75
C THR A 298 -2.48 28.65 -1.60
N VAL A 299 -2.52 27.33 -1.38
CA VAL A 299 -3.20 26.74 -0.21
C VAL A 299 -2.57 27.24 1.09
N GLU A 300 -1.27 27.44 1.10
CA GLU A 300 -0.53 27.97 2.25
C GLU A 300 -1.01 29.38 2.62
N GLU A 301 -1.16 30.29 1.65
CA GLU A 301 -1.69 31.64 1.86
C GLU A 301 -3.11 31.63 2.44
N VAL A 302 -3.96 30.69 2.00
CA VAL A 302 -5.31 30.51 2.55
C VAL A 302 -5.28 30.03 4.00
N MET A 303 -4.40 29.07 4.30
CA MET A 303 -4.28 28.49 5.63
C MET A 303 -3.66 29.46 6.65
N LEU A 304 -2.80 30.37 6.20
CA LEU A 304 -2.20 31.43 7.01
C LEU A 304 -3.10 32.68 7.16
N GLY A 305 -4.11 32.83 6.31
CA GLY A 305 -5.05 33.95 6.32
C GLY A 305 -6.32 33.72 7.13
N ASN A 306 -7.15 34.76 7.24
CA ASN A 306 -8.44 34.72 7.96
C ASN A 306 -9.47 33.72 7.37
N LEU A 307 -9.27 33.31 6.11
CA LEU A 307 -10.10 32.31 5.42
C LEU A 307 -10.05 30.93 6.06
N SER A 308 -8.92 30.55 6.67
CA SER A 308 -8.76 29.29 7.41
C SER A 308 -9.82 29.12 8.50
N SER A 309 -10.11 30.18 9.26
CA SER A 309 -11.09 30.18 10.35
C SER A 309 -12.54 30.07 9.86
N ILE A 310 -12.83 30.64 8.67
CA ILE A 310 -14.14 30.58 8.03
C ILE A 310 -14.37 29.18 7.46
N LEU A 311 -13.36 28.61 6.80
CA LEU A 311 -13.38 27.24 6.30
C LEU A 311 -13.59 26.27 7.48
N GLN A 312 -12.82 26.38 8.56
CA GLN A 312 -13.02 25.54 9.76
C GLN A 312 -14.45 25.63 10.32
N LYS A 313 -15.06 26.83 10.38
CA LYS A 313 -16.45 27.00 10.85
C LYS A 313 -17.47 26.39 9.89
N ILE A 314 -17.26 26.53 8.58
CA ILE A 314 -18.12 25.92 7.56
C ILE A 314 -18.04 24.39 7.71
N PHE A 315 -16.84 23.82 7.80
CA PHE A 315 -16.64 22.38 7.99
C PHE A 315 -17.25 21.88 9.31
N LEU A 316 -16.97 22.53 10.44
CA LEU A 316 -17.51 22.08 11.72
C LEU A 316 -19.04 22.16 11.81
N ASN A 317 -19.69 23.07 11.09
CA ASN A 317 -21.14 23.20 11.09
C ASN A 317 -21.84 22.32 10.05
N PHE A 318 -21.22 22.03 8.89
CA PHE A 318 -21.81 21.17 7.86
C PHE A 318 -21.85 19.69 8.27
N PHE A 319 -20.93 19.26 9.13
CA PHE A 319 -20.79 17.86 9.57
C PHE A 319 -21.38 17.58 10.98
N ARG A 320 -22.25 18.47 11.48
CA ARG A 320 -22.99 18.30 12.74
C ARG A 320 -24.34 17.61 12.60
N HIS A 321 -24.69 17.17 11.38
CA HIS A 321 -25.90 16.43 11.03
C HIS A 321 -25.53 15.14 10.31
#